data_AF-X1BXV7-F1
#
_entry.id   AF-X1BXV7-F1
#
_cell.length_a   1.000
_cell.length_b   1.000
_cell.length_c   1.000
_cell.angle_alpha   90.00
_cell.angle_beta   90.00
_cell.angle_gamma   90.00
#
_symmetry.space_group_name_H-M   'P 1'
#
loop_
_entity.id
_entity.type
_entity.pdbx_description
1 polymer ?
#
loop_
_entity_poly.entity_id
_entity_poly.type
_entity_poly.pdbx_seq_one_letter_code
_entity_poly.pdbx_strand_id
1 'polypeptide(L)' 'MKFDLKAWDPALHIALTGVTNQRTLNNFTRAAEKISRRPVPPLLIANTLLVPGYIDRQEVAAIAGF' A
#
# COMPACT_ATOMS: atom_id res chain seq x y z
N MET A 1 12.88 2.22 -2.18
CA MET A 1 12.22 0.91 -2.02
C MET A 1 10.79 1.06 -2.50
N LYS A 2 10.26 0.07 -3.22
CA LYS A 2 8.92 0.13 -3.79
C LYS A 2 8.02 -0.88 -3.08
N PHE A 3 6.83 -0.45 -2.70
CA PHE A 3 5.81 -1.28 -2.06
C PHE A 3 4.53 -1.27 -2.89
N ASP A 4 3.96 -2.44 -3.10
CA ASP A 4 2.62 -2.57 -3.66
C ASP A 4 1.59 -2.51 -2.52
N LEU A 5 0.78 -1.46 -2.47
CA LEU A 5 -0.40 -1.37 -1.61
C LEU A 5 -1.60 -1.79 -2.46
N LYS A 6 -1.92 -3.10 -2.42
CA LYS A 6 -2.81 -3.71 -3.43
C LYS A 6 -4.31 -3.52 -3.13
N ALA A 7 -4.69 -3.55 -1.86
CA ALA A 7 -6.06 -3.37 -1.38
C ALA A 7 -6.03 -2.92 0.09
N TRP A 8 -6.97 -2.06 0.47
CA TRP A 8 -7.20 -1.62 1.83
C TRP A 8 -8.08 -2.59 2.60
N ASP A 9 -9.16 -3.09 2.00
CA ASP A 9 -9.97 -4.12 2.62
C ASP A 9 -9.15 -5.42 2.83
N PRO A 10 -9.04 -5.95 4.07
CA PRO A 10 -8.24 -7.14 4.33
C PRO A 10 -8.76 -8.39 3.62
N ALA A 11 -10.08 -8.54 3.42
CA ALA A 11 -10.65 -9.70 2.75
C ALA A 11 -10.35 -9.66 1.25
N LEU A 12 -10.44 -8.49 0.63
CA LEU A 12 -10.02 -8.27 -0.75
C LEU A 12 -8.51 -8.48 -0.92
N HIS A 13 -7.68 -8.00 0.02
CA HIS A 13 -6.25 -8.25 -0.03
C HIS A 13 -5.93 -9.76 0.07
N ILE A 14 -6.63 -10.50 0.94
CA ILE A 14 -6.52 -11.97 0.99
C ILE A 14 -6.95 -12.58 -0.35
N ALA A 15 -8.08 -12.16 -0.93
CA ALA A 15 -8.55 -12.70 -2.20
C ALA A 15 -7.53 -12.49 -3.34
N LEU A 16 -6.84 -11.35 -3.36
CA LEU A 16 -5.87 -11.01 -4.40
C LEU A 16 -4.46 -11.59 -4.16
N THR A 17 -4.09 -11.93 -2.93
CA THR A 17 -2.69 -12.25 -2.57
C THR A 17 -2.50 -13.49 -1.68
N GLY A 18 -3.57 -14.05 -1.13
CA GLY A 18 -3.56 -15.16 -0.16
C GLY A 18 -3.23 -14.75 1.28
N VAL A 19 -2.98 -13.47 1.57
CA VAL A 19 -2.62 -12.96 2.91
C VAL A 19 -3.25 -11.60 3.22
N THR A 20 -3.33 -11.22 4.49
CA THR A 20 -3.82 -9.88 4.90
C THR A 20 -2.83 -8.78 4.52
N ASN A 21 -3.33 -7.53 4.44
CA ASN A 21 -2.50 -6.35 4.18
C ASN A 21 -1.69 -5.87 5.40
N GLN A 22 -1.97 -6.38 6.60
CA GLN A 22 -1.42 -5.88 7.87
C GLN A 22 0.12 -5.82 7.86
N ARG A 23 0.79 -6.88 7.40
CA ARG A 23 2.26 -6.92 7.37
C ARG A 23 2.83 -5.91 6.37
N THR A 24 2.18 -5.74 5.23
CA THR A 24 2.57 -4.76 4.20
C THR A 24 2.47 -3.35 4.74
N LEU A 25 1.32 -3.00 5.37
CA LEU A 25 1.10 -1.68 5.97
C LEU A 25 2.10 -1.40 7.11
N ASN A 26 2.30 -2.35 8.03
CA ASN A 26 3.25 -2.20 9.13
C ASN A 26 4.68 -1.96 8.64
N ASN A 27 5.12 -2.68 7.60
CA ASN A 27 6.44 -2.50 7.02
C ASN A 27 6.54 -1.16 6.28
N PHE A 28 5.48 -0.75 5.59
CA PHE A 28 5.43 0.54 4.91
C PHE A 28 5.56 1.70 5.90
N THR A 29 4.79 1.70 7.00
CA THR A 29 4.89 2.71 8.07
C THR A 29 6.31 2.81 8.63
N ARG A 30 6.94 1.66 8.97
CA ARG A 30 8.32 1.64 9.48
C ARG A 30 9.36 2.16 8.49
N ALA A 31 9.10 2.01 7.19
CA ALA A 31 9.95 2.59 6.15
C ALA A 31 9.68 4.10 5.97
N ALA A 32 8.41 4.52 6.07
CA ALA A 32 7.98 5.90 5.95
C ALA A 32 8.56 6.80 7.05
N GLU A 33 8.71 6.28 8.28
CA GLU A 33 9.41 6.96 9.38
C GLU A 33 10.84 7.43 9.02
N LYS A 34 11.45 6.81 8.01
CA LYS A 34 12.83 7.09 7.57
C LYS A 34 12.88 7.86 6.25
N ILE A 35 11.75 8.27 5.69
CA ILE A 35 11.67 8.82 4.32
C ILE A 35 12.57 10.04 4.11
N SER A 36 12.71 10.88 5.14
CA SER A 36 13.56 12.08 5.14
C SER A 36 15.05 11.80 5.01
N ARG A 37 15.51 10.57 5.30
CA ARG A 37 16.94 10.19 5.19
C ARG A 37 17.45 10.19 3.75
N ARG A 38 16.55 10.06 2.77
CA ARG A 38 16.89 10.13 1.34
C ARG A 38 15.75 10.85 0.60
N PRO A 39 15.84 12.19 0.46
CA PRO A 39 14.79 12.96 -0.20
C PRO A 39 14.76 12.75 -1.72
N VAL A 40 15.91 12.54 -2.36
CA VAL A 40 16.00 12.36 -3.82
C VAL A 40 16.94 11.20 -4.22
N PRO A 41 16.45 10.23 -5.02
CA PRO A 41 15.03 9.89 -5.14
C PRO A 41 14.47 9.50 -3.76
N PRO A 42 13.16 9.64 -3.53
CA PRO A 42 12.54 9.29 -2.25
C PRO A 42 12.91 7.88 -1.79
N LEU A 43 13.17 7.72 -0.49
CA LEU A 43 13.50 6.42 0.08
C LEU A 43 12.42 5.37 -0.17
N LEU A 44 11.16 5.79 -0.19
CA LEU A 44 9.99 4.94 -0.24
C LEU A 44 9.02 5.44 -1.31
N ILE A 45 8.49 4.51 -2.10
CA ILE A 45 7.46 4.74 -3.11
C ILE A 45 6.39 3.66 -2.93
N ALA A 46 5.13 4.05 -2.95
CA ALA A 46 3.98 3.15 -2.99
C ALA A 46 3.34 3.14 -4.39
N ASN A 47 2.74 2.03 -4.77
CA ASN A 47 1.88 1.93 -5.93
C ASN A 47 0.69 0.99 -5.66
N THR A 48 -0.41 1.26 -6.35
CA THR A 48 -1.64 0.46 -6.31
C THR A 48 -2.01 0.09 -7.73
N LEU A 49 -2.26 -1.20 -7.98
CA LEU A 49 -2.75 -1.67 -9.27
C LEU A 49 -4.25 -1.49 -9.32
N LEU A 50 -4.77 -0.77 -10.31
CA LEU A 50 -6.21 -0.62 -10.52
C LEU A 50 -6.73 -1.83 -11.28
N VAL A 51 -7.54 -2.64 -10.61
CA VAL A 51 -8.20 -3.82 -11.20
C VAL A 51 -9.70 -3.54 -11.28
N PRO A 52 -10.29 -3.43 -12.48
CA PRO A 52 -11.72 -3.18 -12.64
C PRO A 52 -12.59 -4.19 -11.88
N GLY A 53 -13.57 -3.69 -11.13
CA GLY A 53 -14.48 -4.53 -10.33
C GLY A 53 -13.92 -5.00 -8.98
N TYR A 54 -12.63 -4.79 -8.71
CA TYR A 54 -12.01 -5.14 -7.43
C TYR A 54 -11.54 -3.90 -6.67
N ILE A 55 -10.81 -2.99 -7.33
CA ILE A 55 -10.27 -1.77 -6.72
C ILE A 55 -11.12 -0.58 -7.18
N ASP A 56 -11.84 0.00 -6.23
CA ASP A 56 -12.72 1.14 -6.47
C ASP A 56 -12.17 2.44 -5.86
N ARG A 57 -12.98 3.50 -5.90
CA ARG A 57 -12.60 4.81 -5.37
C ARG A 57 -12.45 4.79 -3.84
N GLN A 58 -13.20 3.96 -3.12
CA GLN A 58 -13.13 3.87 -1.67
C GLN A 58 -11.81 3.21 -1.25
N GLU A 59 -11.42 2.13 -1.92
CA GLU A 59 -10.13 1.45 -1.71
C GLU A 59 -8.96 2.42 -1.95
N VAL A 60 -8.97 3.14 -3.07
CA VAL A 60 -7.89 4.10 -3.38
C VAL A 60 -7.85 5.25 -2.36
N ALA A 61 -9.01 5.78 -1.96
CA ALA A 61 -9.07 6.85 -0.97
C ALA A 61 -8.55 6.40 0.40
N ALA A 62 -8.87 5.18 0.82
CA ALA A 62 -8.38 4.62 2.07
C ALA A 62 -6.86 4.40 2.04
N ILE A 63 -6.32 3.86 0.94
CA ILE A 63 -4.86 3.71 0.77
C ILE A 63 -4.15 5.06 0.80
N ALA A 64 -4.72 6.09 0.17
CA ALA A 64 -4.13 7.43 0.11
C ALA A 64 -4.24 8.21 1.43
N GLY A 65 -5.24 7.90 2.26
CA GLY A 65 -5.48 8.54 3.55
C GLY A 65 -4.81 7.89 4.75
N PHE A 66 -4.24 6.70 4.56
CA PHE A 66 -3.41 5.98 5.55
C PHE A 66 -2.01 6.59 5.67
#